data_AF-A0A7Y2CHV9-F1
#
_entry.id   AF-A0A7Y2CHV9-F1
#
_cell.length_a   1.000
_cell.length_b   1.000
_cell.length_c   1.000
_cell.angle_alpha   90.00
_cell.angle_beta   90.00
_cell.angle_gamma   90.00
#
_symmetry.space_group_name_H-M   'P 1'
#
loop_
_entity.id
_entity.type
_entity.pdbx_description
1 polymer ?
#
loop_
_entity_poly.entity_id
_entity_poly.type
_entity_poly.pdbx_seq_one_letter_code
_entity_poly.pdbx_strand_id
1 'polypeptide(L)'
;YYVGARGDVPPTGGKLGVEFNHGDENWFSYTPAADDINQKLATRGDVFEIYYIQPLTEGLHWRVGWQGYSYTHAFSGWHISPQPIENYDLGQQPLLPYAFPDEIQSAYSVLDLTF
;
A
#
# COMPACT_ATOMS: atom_id res chain seq x y z
N TYR A 1 3.28 11.84 -4.58
CA TYR A 1 4.31 11.46 -5.57
C TYR A 1 4.40 9.94 -5.65
N TYR A 2 4.84 9.41 -6.79
CA TYR A 2 5.10 7.98 -6.97
C TYR A 2 6.46 7.81 -7.62
N VAL A 3 7.27 6.90 -7.09
CA VAL A 3 8.50 6.45 -7.72
C VAL A 3 8.63 4.95 -7.53
N GLY A 4 8.99 4.24 -8.59
CA GLY A 4 9.15 2.80 -8.56
C GLY A 4 10.18 2.35 -9.58
N ALA A 5 10.84 1.25 -9.26
CA ALA A 5 11.76 0.58 -10.18
C ALA A 5 11.54 -0.93 -10.09
N ARG A 6 11.66 -1.59 -11.24
CA ARG A 6 11.58 -3.05 -11.34
C ARG A 6 12.66 -3.55 -12.28
N GLY A 7 13.39 -4.57 -11.85
CA GLY A 7 14.47 -5.20 -12.60
C GLY A 7 14.30 -6.70 -12.71
N ASP A 8 14.93 -7.27 -13.73
CA ASP A 8 15.01 -8.73 -13.91
C ASP A 8 16.00 -9.34 -12.92
N VAL A 9 15.69 -10.56 -12.47
CA VAL A 9 16.57 -11.40 -11.65
C VAL A 9 17.01 -12.58 -12.52
N PRO A 10 18.17 -12.48 -13.20
CA PRO A 10 18.54 -13.43 -14.25
C PRO A 10 18.59 -14.91 -13.82
N PRO A 11 19.07 -15.27 -12.60
CA PRO A 11 19.15 -16.68 -12.20
C PRO A 11 17.82 -17.42 -12.15
N THR A 12 16.72 -16.70 -11.92
CA THR A 12 15.38 -17.29 -11.70
C THR A 12 14.39 -16.93 -12.81
N GLY A 13 14.75 -15.99 -13.69
CA GLY A 13 13.83 -15.38 -14.65
C GLY A 13 12.75 -14.51 -13.99
N GLY A 14 12.84 -14.29 -12.67
CA GLY A 14 11.89 -13.48 -11.91
C GLY A 14 12.15 -11.98 -12.06
N LYS A 15 11.31 -11.18 -11.41
CA LYS A 15 11.41 -9.72 -11.37
C LYS A 15 11.33 -9.24 -9.93
N LEU A 16 12.24 -8.35 -9.53
CA LEU A 16 12.23 -7.68 -8.23
C LEU A 16 11.81 -6.22 -8.45
N GLY A 17 10.84 -5.75 -7.67
CA GLY A 17 10.34 -4.39 -7.71
C GLY A 17 10.35 -3.72 -6.34
N VAL A 18 10.57 -2.42 -6.35
CA VAL A 18 10.42 -1.53 -5.19
C VAL A 18 9.62 -0.30 -5.60
N GLU A 19 8.72 0.14 -4.73
CA GLU A 19 7.83 1.27 -4.96
C GLU A 19 7.73 2.14 -3.71
N PHE A 20 7.69 3.45 -3.91
CA PHE A 20 7.42 4.45 -2.89
C PHE A 20 6.29 5.37 -3.36
N ASN A 21 5.30 5.53 -2.52
CA ASN A 21 4.12 6.35 -2.76
C ASN A 21 3.98 7.35 -1.61
N HIS A 22 3.82 8.63 -1.95
CA HIS A 22 3.53 9.69 -0.99
C HIS A 22 2.18 10.32 -1.33
N GLY A 23 1.20 10.18 -0.44
CA GLY A 23 -0.13 10.75 -0.56
C GLY A 23 -0.23 12.14 0.07
N ASP A 24 -0.76 13.11 -0.68
CA ASP A 24 -1.08 14.44 -0.15
C ASP A 24 -2.26 14.38 0.82
N GLU A 25 -2.31 15.31 1.78
CA GLU A 25 -3.41 15.42 2.75
C GLU A 25 -4.79 15.56 2.06
N ASN A 26 -4.84 16.21 0.90
CA ASN A 26 -6.08 16.48 0.17
C ASN A 26 -6.47 15.34 -0.79
N TRP A 27 -5.64 14.30 -0.91
CA TRP A 27 -5.96 13.17 -1.77
C TRP A 27 -7.07 12.29 -1.19
N PHE A 28 -7.93 11.82 -2.07
CA PHE A 28 -8.95 10.82 -1.78
C PHE A 28 -9.05 9.85 -2.97
N SER A 29 -9.02 8.55 -2.69
CA SER A 29 -9.22 7.54 -3.71
C SER A 29 -10.70 7.23 -3.90
N TYR A 30 -11.15 7.22 -5.16
CA TYR A 30 -12.49 6.73 -5.53
C TYR A 30 -12.55 5.20 -5.63
N THR A 31 -11.46 4.49 -5.33
CA THR A 31 -11.36 3.02 -5.34
C THR A 31 -11.05 2.49 -3.92
N PRO A 32 -11.95 2.69 -2.93
CA PRO A 32 -11.70 2.21 -1.58
C PRO A 32 -11.49 0.69 -1.58
N ALA A 33 -10.47 0.24 -0.84
CA ALA A 33 -10.04 -1.15 -0.74
C ALA A 33 -9.51 -1.80 -2.04
N ALA A 34 -9.28 -1.03 -3.11
CA ALA A 34 -8.55 -1.55 -4.27
C ALA A 34 -7.05 -1.68 -3.97
N ASP A 35 -6.40 -2.70 -4.51
CA ASP A 35 -4.94 -2.82 -4.48
C ASP A 35 -4.34 -2.10 -5.70
N ASP A 36 -4.43 -0.77 -5.68
CA ASP A 36 -3.91 0.09 -6.74
C ASP A 36 -3.16 1.31 -6.17
N ILE A 37 -2.46 2.01 -7.07
CA ILE A 37 -1.67 3.20 -6.72
C ILE A 37 -2.53 4.33 -6.14
N ASN A 38 -3.76 4.52 -6.62
CA ASN A 38 -4.65 5.58 -6.15
C ASN A 38 -5.05 5.35 -4.70
N GLN A 39 -5.31 4.09 -4.34
CA GLN A 39 -5.63 3.70 -2.98
C GLN A 39 -4.41 3.80 -2.05
N LYS A 40 -3.20 3.48 -2.52
CA LYS A 40 -1.96 3.71 -1.75
C LYS A 40 -1.73 5.19 -1.44
N LEU A 41 -2.04 6.08 -2.38
CA LEU A 41 -1.99 7.53 -2.12
C LEU A 41 -3.04 7.98 -1.10
N ALA A 42 -4.13 7.23 -0.91
CA ALA A 42 -5.15 7.55 0.10
C ALA A 42 -4.67 7.35 1.53
N THR A 43 -3.47 6.80 1.73
CA THR A 43 -2.77 6.77 3.02
C THR A 43 -2.50 8.16 3.60
N ARG A 44 -2.41 9.21 2.76
CA ARG A 44 -2.06 10.59 3.19
C ARG A 44 -0.83 10.58 4.09
N GLY A 45 0.30 10.24 3.50
CA GLY A 45 1.51 9.79 4.16
C GLY A 45 2.31 8.93 3.19
N ASP A 46 3.06 7.97 3.70
CA ASP A 46 4.01 7.20 2.91
C ASP A 46 3.64 5.73 2.82
N VAL A 47 3.83 5.13 1.65
CA VAL A 47 3.73 3.68 1.44
C VAL A 47 4.97 3.21 0.71
N PHE A 48 5.72 2.34 1.35
CA PHE A 48 6.84 1.63 0.74
C PHE A 48 6.43 0.19 0.44
N GLU A 49 6.78 -0.31 -0.74
CA GLU A 49 6.57 -1.69 -1.12
C GLU A 49 7.83 -2.30 -1.73
N ILE A 50 8.09 -3.56 -1.38
CA ILE A 50 9.01 -4.43 -2.09
C ILE A 50 8.28 -5.71 -2.49
N TYR A 51 8.48 -6.17 -3.72
CA TYR A 51 7.83 -7.38 -4.22
C TYR A 51 8.72 -8.15 -5.19
N TYR A 52 8.48 -9.45 -5.25
CA TYR A 52 9.12 -10.36 -6.18
C TYR A 52 8.06 -11.12 -6.98
N ILE A 53 8.26 -11.25 -8.29
CA ILE A 53 7.39 -11.98 -9.20
C ILE A 53 8.20 -13.11 -9.84
N GLN A 54 7.75 -14.34 -9.66
CA GLN A 54 8.32 -15.54 -10.26
C GLN A 54 7.37 -16.09 -11.34
N PRO A 55 7.79 -16.17 -12.62
CA PRO A 55 7.08 -17.01 -13.57
C PRO A 55 7.23 -18.48 -13.17
N LEU A 56 6.11 -19.19 -13.02
CA LEU A 56 6.09 -20.62 -12.71
C LEU A 56 5.92 -21.45 -13.99
N THR A 57 5.00 -21.04 -14.85
CA THR A 57 4.77 -21.60 -16.18
C THR A 57 4.34 -20.48 -17.13
N GLU A 58 4.17 -20.79 -18.42
CA GLU A 58 3.44 -19.89 -19.32
C GLU A 58 2.05 -19.61 -18.76
N GLY A 59 1.69 -18.32 -18.64
CA GLY A 59 0.41 -17.87 -18.09
C GLY A 59 0.28 -17.92 -16.56
N LEU A 60 1.20 -18.53 -15.81
CA LEU A 60 1.13 -18.61 -14.33
C LEU A 60 2.30 -17.92 -13.65
N HIS A 61 1.99 -16.93 -12.82
CA HIS A 61 2.96 -16.16 -12.05
C HIS A 61 2.67 -16.24 -10.55
N TRP A 62 3.72 -16.31 -9.75
CA TRP A 62 3.63 -16.16 -8.31
C TRP A 62 4.22 -14.80 -7.92
N ARG A 63 3.45 -13.99 -7.20
CA ARG A 63 3.91 -12.72 -6.64
C ARG A 63 3.92 -12.84 -5.12
N VAL A 64 4.98 -12.33 -4.51
CA VAL A 64 5.08 -12.16 -3.06
C VAL A 64 5.56 -10.74 -2.79
N GLY A 65 5.06 -10.10 -1.75
CA GLY A 65 5.49 -8.76 -1.41
C GLY A 65 5.21 -8.37 0.03
N TRP A 66 5.81 -7.26 0.41
CA TRP A 66 5.62 -6.60 1.67
C TRP A 66 5.39 -5.11 1.44
N GLN A 67 4.45 -4.55 2.19
CA GLN A 67 4.05 -3.16 2.15
C GLN A 67 4.09 -2.58 3.57
N GLY A 68 4.77 -1.47 3.74
CA GLY A 68 4.78 -0.65 4.95
C GLY A 68 4.05 0.65 4.70
N TYR A 69 3.02 0.91 5.49
CA TYR A 69 2.18 2.10 5.43
C TYR A 69 2.45 2.96 6.65
N SER A 70 2.70 4.25 6.43
CA SER A 70 2.86 5.27 7.48
C SER A 70 1.86 6.40 7.24
N TYR A 71 0.94 6.58 8.18
CA TYR A 71 -0.15 7.54 8.11
C TYR A 71 0.24 8.83 8.81
N THR A 72 0.06 9.98 8.14
CA THR A 72 0.30 11.30 8.74
C THR A 72 -0.98 12.04 9.09
N HIS A 73 -2.11 11.59 8.55
CA HIS A 73 -3.43 12.19 8.77
C HIS A 73 -4.42 11.16 9.29
N ALA A 74 -5.31 11.57 10.18
CA ALA A 74 -6.44 10.76 10.59
C ALA A 74 -7.44 10.59 9.43
N PHE A 75 -8.27 9.55 9.49
CA PHE A 75 -9.28 9.26 8.47
C PHE A 75 -8.72 9.12 7.04
N SER A 76 -7.45 8.78 6.88
CA SER A 76 -6.88 8.37 5.60
C SER A 76 -7.70 7.23 4.98
N GLY A 77 -7.92 7.32 3.66
CA GLY A 77 -8.86 6.45 2.93
C GLY A 77 -10.31 6.94 2.96
N TRP A 78 -10.68 7.92 3.80
CA TRP A 78 -12.01 8.52 3.81
C TRP A 78 -12.02 9.92 3.19
N HIS A 79 -13.17 10.33 2.67
CA HIS A 79 -13.36 11.66 2.08
C HIS A 79 -13.43 12.79 3.11
N ILE A 80 -13.28 12.48 4.40
CA ILE A 80 -13.39 13.42 5.52
C ILE A 80 -12.05 13.63 6.22
N SER A 81 -11.90 14.83 6.79
CA SER A 81 -10.93 15.24 7.82
C SER A 81 -9.46 14.85 7.59
N PRO A 82 -8.71 15.61 6.77
CA PRO A 82 -7.26 15.47 6.69
C PRO A 82 -6.61 16.26 7.85
N GLN A 83 -6.96 15.93 9.10
CA GLN A 83 -6.29 16.54 10.25
C GLN A 83 -5.04 15.72 10.58
N PRO A 84 -3.92 16.36 10.95
CA PRO A 84 -2.71 15.67 11.37
C PRO A 84 -3.02 14.62 12.44
N ILE A 85 -2.44 13.43 12.29
CA ILE A 85 -2.72 12.27 13.15
C ILE A 85 -2.34 12.54 14.62
N GLU A 86 -1.34 13.40 14.84
CA GLU A 86 -0.89 13.88 16.16
C GLU A 86 -1.97 14.61 16.96
N ASN A 87 -2.99 15.16 16.29
CA ASN A 87 -4.11 15.84 16.95
C ASN A 87 -5.10 14.86 17.62
N TYR A 88 -4.89 13.55 17.47
CA TYR A 88 -5.79 12.52 17.98
C TYR A 88 -5.07 11.53 18.90
N ASP A 89 -5.71 11.16 20.00
CA ASP A 89 -5.29 10.04 20.85
C ASP A 89 -5.89 8.74 20.32
N LEU A 90 -5.22 8.13 19.34
CA LEU A 90 -5.69 6.94 18.63
C LEU A 90 -5.80 5.69 19.53
N GLY A 91 -5.12 5.68 20.67
CA GLY A 91 -5.19 4.61 21.67
C GLY A 91 -6.38 4.72 22.62
N GLN A 92 -7.06 5.87 22.66
CA GLN A 92 -8.12 6.20 23.63
C GLN A 92 -9.43 6.66 22.96
N GLN A 93 -9.70 6.27 21.71
CA GLN A 93 -10.93 6.63 21.00
C GLN A 93 -12.01 5.53 21.08
N PRO A 94 -12.91 5.52 22.10
CA PRO A 94 -14.02 4.58 22.19
C PRO A 94 -15.18 4.89 21.22
N LEU A 95 -15.12 6.00 20.49
CA LEU A 95 -16.24 6.53 19.69
C LEU A 95 -16.27 6.03 18.24
N LEU A 96 -15.18 5.47 17.71
CA LEU A 96 -15.13 4.94 16.36
C LEU A 96 -14.90 3.43 16.44
N PRO A 97 -15.71 2.60 15.75
CA PRO A 97 -15.55 1.15 15.78
C PRO A 97 -14.32 0.66 15.00
N TYR A 98 -13.45 1.58 14.57
CA TYR A 98 -12.28 1.32 13.74
C TYR A 98 -11.04 1.90 14.41
N ALA A 99 -9.98 1.11 14.48
CA ALA A 99 -8.66 1.59 14.86
C ALA A 99 -8.06 2.44 13.73
N PHE A 100 -7.39 3.52 14.10
CA PHE A 100 -6.56 4.31 13.17
C PHE A 100 -5.11 4.11 13.57
N PRO A 101 -4.43 3.08 13.06
CA PRO A 101 -3.00 2.93 13.30
C PRO A 101 -2.23 4.04 12.56
N ASP A 102 -1.15 4.48 13.18
CA ASP A 102 -0.11 5.32 12.58
C ASP A 102 0.75 4.52 11.58
N GLU A 103 0.93 3.21 11.81
CA GLU A 103 1.63 2.31 10.91
C GLU A 103 0.89 0.99 10.66
N ILE A 104 0.88 0.53 9.41
CA ILE A 104 0.40 -0.80 9.04
C ILE A 104 1.48 -1.53 8.24
N GLN A 105 1.71 -2.80 8.60
CA GLN A 105 2.53 -3.70 7.80
C GLN A 105 1.65 -4.78 7.19
N SER A 106 1.84 -5.03 5.90
CA SER A 106 1.09 -6.04 5.15
C SER A 106 2.04 -6.88 4.32
N ALA A 107 2.03 -8.20 4.53
CA ALA A 107 2.71 -9.15 3.66
C ALA A 107 1.65 -9.94 2.88
N TYR A 108 1.92 -10.22 1.61
CA TYR A 108 0.96 -10.88 0.73
C TYR A 108 1.64 -11.85 -0.24
N SER A 109 0.85 -12.80 -0.72
CA SER A 109 1.22 -13.71 -1.80
C SER A 109 0.04 -13.94 -2.74
N VAL A 110 0.27 -13.88 -4.04
CA VAL A 110 -0.74 -14.01 -5.08
C VAL A 110 -0.27 -15.01 -6.14
N LEU A 111 -1.21 -15.80 -6.65
CA LEU A 111 -1.04 -16.62 -7.84
C LEU A 111 -1.88 -16.02 -8.97
N ASP A 112 -1.22 -15.49 -9.98
CA ASP A 112 -1.84 -14.83 -11.13
C ASP A 112 -1.87 -15.80 -12.33
N LEU A 113 -3.07 -16.16 -12.77
CA LEU A 113 -3.31 -16.99 -13.94
C LEU A 113 -3.88 -16.14 -15.08
N THR A 114 -3.20 -16.14 -16.23
CA THR A 114 -3.61 -15.47 -17.46
C THR A 114 -4.00 -16.53 -18.49
N PHE A 115 -5.13 -16.33 -19.16
CA PHE A 115 -5.71 -17.25 -20.16
C PHE A 115 -5.56 -16.70 -21.57
#